data_AF-A0A9D6U4B6-F1
#
_entry.id   AF-A0A9D6U4B6-F1
#
_cell.length_a   1.000
_cell.length_b   1.000
_cell.length_c   1.000
_cell.angle_alpha   90.00
_cell.angle_beta   90.00
_cell.angle_gamma   90.00
#
_symmetry.space_group_name_H-M   'P 1'
#
loop_
_entity.id
_entity.type
_entity.pdbx_description
1 polymer ?
#
loop_
_entity_poly.entity_id
_entity_poly.type
_entity_poly.pdbx_seq_one_letter_code
_entity_poly.pdbx_strand_id
1 'polypeptide(L)'
;MLRSSFCGLCDDCQLGNPAFLDTVSRLQEYLSRFRTNWWLHCFPGEEGFSFQELRKALEWFQTHSECPGCKEGRGHEDCPIRRCAMDRGLDQCYQCPDLKPCNKFDFLLTEFPDLKARLRRRQLKDKAREFHRRLETKGTEK
;
A
#
# COMPACT_ATOMS: atom_id res chain seq x y z
N MET A 1 -3.24 -11.25 6.57
CA MET A 1 -3.55 -10.19 7.57
C MET A 1 -3.91 -8.93 6.81
N LEU A 2 -5.01 -8.24 7.15
CA LEU A 2 -5.38 -6.97 6.50
C LEU A 2 -4.42 -5.89 7.02
N ARG A 3 -3.80 -5.12 6.11
CA ARG A 3 -2.84 -4.07 6.48
C ARG A 3 -3.57 -2.91 7.13
N SER A 4 -3.15 -2.52 8.33
CA SER A 4 -3.80 -1.40 9.02
C SER A 4 -3.18 -0.07 8.63
N SER A 5 -3.99 0.86 8.11
CA SER A 5 -3.52 2.19 7.69
C SER A 5 -4.51 3.29 8.00
N PHE A 6 -4.06 4.54 8.11
CA PHE A 6 -4.93 5.70 8.30
C PHE A 6 -5.47 6.25 6.96
N CYS A 7 -4.60 6.32 5.95
CA CYS A 7 -4.91 6.93 4.65
C CYS A 7 -5.46 5.94 3.60
N GLY A 8 -5.58 4.66 3.92
CA GLY A 8 -6.02 3.62 2.99
C GLY A 8 -5.00 3.23 1.92
N LEU A 9 -3.81 3.84 1.87
CA LEU A 9 -2.80 3.54 0.84
C LEU A 9 -2.23 2.12 0.97
N CYS A 10 -2.14 1.58 2.19
CA CYS A 10 -1.64 0.22 2.39
C CYS A 10 -2.55 -0.84 1.74
N ASP A 11 -3.80 -0.50 1.46
CA ASP A 11 -4.75 -1.42 0.81
C ASP A 11 -4.42 -1.64 -0.67
N ASP A 12 -3.69 -0.71 -1.29
CA ASP A 12 -3.28 -0.78 -2.70
C ASP A 12 -1.86 -1.36 -2.87
N CYS A 13 -1.16 -1.65 -1.76
CA CYS A 13 0.22 -2.14 -1.79
C CYS A 13 0.29 -3.59 -2.31
N GLN A 14 1.15 -3.83 -3.30
CA GLN A 14 1.30 -5.15 -3.95
C GLN A 14 2.22 -6.12 -3.21
N LEU A 15 2.92 -5.66 -2.17
CA LEU A 15 3.75 -6.55 -1.35
C LEU A 15 2.89 -7.72 -0.86
N GLY A 16 3.40 -8.95 -0.91
CA GLY A 16 2.65 -10.13 -0.48
C GLY A 16 1.42 -10.51 -1.32
N ASN A 17 1.13 -9.81 -2.43
CA ASN A 17 0.09 -10.23 -3.36
C ASN A 17 0.48 -11.58 -3.97
N PRO A 18 -0.39 -12.62 -3.94
CA PRO A 18 -0.04 -13.94 -4.44
C PRO A 18 0.39 -13.97 -5.91
N ALA A 19 -0.28 -13.20 -6.78
CA ALA A 19 0.07 -13.15 -8.20
C ALA A 19 1.41 -12.42 -8.43
N PHE A 20 1.70 -11.40 -7.63
CA PHE A 20 3.01 -10.74 -7.65
C PHE A 20 4.12 -11.71 -7.21
N LEU A 21 3.94 -12.43 -6.10
CA LEU A 21 4.93 -13.39 -5.59
C LEU A 21 5.13 -14.57 -6.55
N ASP A 22 4.06 -15.09 -7.16
CA ASP A 22 4.15 -16.11 -8.21
C ASP A 22 5.00 -15.63 -9.39
N THR A 23 4.77 -14.38 -9.83
CA THR A 23 5.55 -13.77 -10.91
C THR A 23 7.02 -13.63 -10.55
N VAL A 24 7.33 -13.20 -9.32
CA VAL A 24 8.71 -13.12 -8.80
C VAL A 24 9.38 -14.50 -8.81
N SER A 25 8.68 -15.53 -8.33
CA SER A 25 9.18 -16.90 -8.29
C SER A 25 9.48 -17.44 -9.69
N ARG A 26 8.56 -17.25 -10.64
CA ARG A 26 8.74 -17.66 -12.04
C ARG A 26 9.93 -16.96 -12.70
N LEU A 27 10.10 -15.66 -12.48
CA LEU A 27 11.26 -14.93 -12.99
C LEU A 27 12.56 -15.48 -12.39
N GLN A 28 12.60 -15.73 -11.08
CA GLN A 28 13.76 -16.32 -10.42
C GLN A 28 14.13 -17.69 -11.00
N GLU A 29 13.13 -18.52 -11.35
CA GLU A 29 13.35 -19.80 -12.01
C GLU A 29 13.95 -19.64 -13.43
N TYR A 30 13.45 -18.70 -14.23
CA TYR A 30 14.06 -18.44 -15.54
C TYR A 30 15.50 -17.94 -15.41
N LEU A 31 15.76 -17.05 -14.44
CA LEU A 31 17.10 -16.53 -14.20
C LEU A 31 18.06 -17.58 -13.64
N SER A 32 17.61 -18.58 -12.89
CA SER A 32 18.48 -19.67 -12.41
C SER A 32 18.97 -20.57 -13.55
N ARG A 33 18.15 -20.73 -14.60
CA ARG A 33 18.51 -21.46 -15.81
C ARG A 33 19.40 -20.64 -16.75
N PHE A 34 19.31 -19.32 -16.67
CA PHE A 34 20.20 -18.41 -17.40
C PHE A 34 21.60 -18.45 -16.78
N ARG A 35 22.54 -19.08 -17.50
CA ARG A 35 23.95 -19.24 -17.10
C ARG A 35 24.70 -17.90 -17.20
N THR A 36 24.34 -16.96 -16.34
CA THR A 36 24.86 -15.58 -16.30
C THR A 36 26.39 -15.54 -16.37
N ASN A 37 27.10 -16.35 -15.59
CA ASN A 37 28.56 -16.48 -15.64
C ASN A 37 29.14 -16.81 -17.03
N TRP A 38 28.35 -17.45 -17.89
CA TRP A 38 28.76 -17.81 -19.24
C TRP A 38 28.35 -16.79 -20.28
N TRP A 39 27.19 -16.17 -20.14
CA TRP A 39 26.67 -15.25 -21.17
C TRP A 39 26.97 -13.78 -20.90
N LEU A 40 27.44 -13.42 -19.70
CA LEU A 40 27.63 -12.02 -19.31
C LEU A 40 28.54 -11.26 -20.29
N HIS A 41 29.63 -11.91 -20.73
CA HIS A 41 30.57 -11.34 -21.70
C HIS A 41 29.96 -11.05 -23.09
N CYS A 42 28.76 -11.58 -23.40
CA CYS A 42 28.05 -11.29 -24.64
C CYS A 42 27.26 -9.97 -24.59
N PHE A 43 27.18 -9.31 -23.44
CA PHE A 43 26.44 -8.06 -23.25
C PHE A 43 27.42 -6.92 -22.96
N PRO A 44 27.98 -6.26 -24.00
CA PRO A 44 28.83 -5.09 -23.79
C PRO A 44 28.03 -3.94 -23.16
N GLY A 45 28.59 -3.27 -22.15
CA GLY A 45 27.99 -2.09 -21.51
C GLY A 45 27.42 -2.31 -20.10
N GLU A 46 28.10 -3.09 -19.25
CA GLU A 46 27.71 -3.37 -17.85
C GLU A 46 27.71 -2.17 -16.88
N GLU A 47 27.80 -0.93 -17.35
CA GLU A 47 27.74 0.23 -16.47
C GLU A 47 26.31 0.40 -15.92
N GLY A 48 26.04 -0.23 -14.78
CA GLY A 48 24.86 0.02 -13.95
C GLY A 48 23.93 -1.18 -13.65
N PHE A 49 24.21 -2.39 -14.13
CA PHE A 49 23.34 -3.56 -13.87
C PHE A 49 24.08 -4.77 -13.31
N SER A 50 23.62 -5.29 -12.16
CA SER A 50 24.18 -6.48 -11.51
C SER A 50 23.12 -7.59 -11.38
N PHE A 51 23.36 -8.73 -12.02
CA PHE A 51 22.52 -9.92 -11.85
C PHE A 51 22.51 -10.43 -10.40
N GLN A 52 23.62 -10.24 -9.67
CA GLN A 52 23.69 -10.61 -8.27
C GLN A 52 22.72 -9.76 -7.44
N GLU A 53 22.69 -8.43 -7.67
CA GLU A 53 21.76 -7.54 -6.97
C GLU A 53 20.31 -7.81 -7.38
N LEU A 54 20.04 -8.12 -8.66
CA LEU A 54 18.71 -8.56 -9.09
C LEU A 54 18.25 -9.81 -8.33
N ARG A 55 19.10 -10.85 -8.20
CA ARG A 55 18.72 -12.07 -7.47
C ARG A 55 18.41 -11.77 -5.99
N LYS A 56 19.22 -10.94 -5.34
CA LYS A 56 18.96 -10.49 -3.95
C LYS A 56 17.62 -9.78 -3.83
N ALA A 57 17.28 -8.91 -4.79
CA ALA A 57 16.00 -8.20 -4.80
C ALA A 57 14.81 -9.16 -4.93
N LEU A 58 14.89 -10.17 -5.82
CA LEU A 58 13.84 -11.18 -5.99
C LEU A 58 13.65 -12.03 -4.73
N GLU A 59 14.75 -12.44 -4.09
CA GLU A 59 14.72 -13.16 -2.81
C GLU A 59 14.13 -12.29 -1.68
N TRP A 60 14.46 -11.00 -1.66
CA TRP A 60 13.90 -10.06 -0.69
C TRP A 60 12.38 -10.00 -0.77
N PHE A 61 11.78 -9.92 -1.98
CA PHE A 61 10.32 -9.90 -2.13
C PHE A 61 9.64 -11.17 -1.62
N GLN A 62 10.29 -12.33 -1.75
CA GLN A 62 9.74 -13.60 -1.26
C GLN A 62 9.82 -13.70 0.28
N THR A 63 10.92 -13.24 0.86
CA THR A 63 11.18 -13.32 2.31
C THR A 63 10.51 -12.19 3.11
N HIS A 64 10.23 -11.05 2.49
CA HIS A 64 9.64 -9.86 3.11
C HIS A 64 8.25 -9.56 2.56
N SER A 65 7.42 -10.59 2.36
CA SER A 65 6.08 -10.47 1.79
C SER A 65 5.05 -9.84 2.75
N GLU A 66 5.36 -9.76 4.04
CA GLU A 66 4.46 -9.25 5.06
C GLU A 66 4.76 -7.80 5.45
N CYS A 67 3.69 -7.01 5.60
CA CYS A 67 3.76 -5.67 6.16
C CYS A 67 2.49 -5.43 7.00
N PRO A 68 2.60 -5.19 8.31
CA PRO A 68 1.43 -5.03 9.18
C PRO A 68 0.71 -3.68 8.97
N GLY A 69 1.36 -2.72 8.30
CA GLY A 69 0.79 -1.41 7.97
C GLY A 69 1.24 -0.31 8.93
N CYS A 70 0.86 0.94 8.62
CA CYS A 70 1.39 2.11 9.32
C CYS A 70 0.83 2.34 10.72
N LYS A 71 -0.31 1.72 11.07
CA LYS A 71 -0.79 1.74 12.47
C LYS A 71 0.08 0.88 13.39
N GLU A 72 0.72 -0.14 12.83
CA GLU A 72 1.65 -1.05 13.52
C GLU A 72 3.12 -0.60 13.38
N GLY A 73 3.35 0.71 13.27
CA GLY A 73 4.70 1.29 13.28
C GLY A 73 5.47 1.22 11.96
N ARG A 74 4.86 0.83 10.82
CA ARG A 74 5.51 0.91 9.50
C ARG A 74 5.29 2.26 8.79
N GLY A 75 5.93 2.46 7.64
CA GLY A 75 5.79 3.67 6.81
C GLY A 75 6.62 4.85 7.31
N HIS A 76 6.48 6.01 6.65
CA HIS A 76 7.28 7.21 6.94
C HIS A 76 7.14 7.66 8.41
N GLU A 77 8.28 7.87 9.09
CA GLU A 77 8.36 8.24 10.51
C GLU A 77 7.56 9.53 10.78
N ASP A 78 7.87 10.61 10.06
CA ASP A 78 7.20 11.91 10.20
C ASP A 78 5.92 12.09 9.36
N CYS A 79 5.16 11.02 9.10
CA CYS A 79 3.97 11.10 8.26
C CYS A 79 2.94 12.13 8.79
N PRO A 80 2.65 13.23 8.07
CA PRO A 80 1.74 14.28 8.57
C PRO A 80 0.28 13.80 8.63
N ILE A 81 -0.08 12.81 7.81
CA ILE A 81 -1.41 12.20 7.81
C ILE A 81 -1.63 11.35 9.06
N ARG A 82 -0.63 10.54 9.43
CA ARG A 82 -0.65 9.69 10.62
C ARG A 82 -0.81 10.52 11.89
N ARG A 83 0.06 11.51 12.07
CA ARG A 83 0.02 12.43 13.23
C ARG A 83 -1.35 13.11 13.35
N CYS A 84 -1.84 13.70 12.27
CA CYS A 84 -3.16 14.34 12.23
C CYS A 84 -4.31 13.38 12.59
N ALA A 85 -4.29 12.15 12.09
CA ALA A 85 -5.33 11.18 12.41
C ALA A 85 -5.30 10.78 13.90
N MET A 86 -4.11 10.56 14.46
CA MET A 86 -3.93 10.25 15.87
C MET A 86 -4.36 11.42 16.77
N ASP A 87 -3.92 12.65 16.47
CA ASP A 87 -4.28 13.86 17.23
C ASP A 87 -5.80 14.11 17.25
N ARG A 88 -6.50 13.70 16.19
CA ARG A 88 -7.95 13.83 16.06
C ARG A 88 -8.73 12.60 16.52
N GLY A 89 -8.07 11.54 16.97
CA GLY A 89 -8.72 10.28 17.36
C GLY A 89 -9.45 9.58 16.21
N LEU A 90 -8.97 9.72 14.97
CA LEU A 90 -9.56 9.10 13.78
C LEU A 90 -8.92 7.74 13.50
N ASP A 91 -9.74 6.71 13.34
CA ASP A 91 -9.25 5.40 12.89
C ASP A 91 -8.87 5.44 11.40
N GLN A 92 -9.66 6.13 10.58
CA GLN A 92 -9.45 6.26 9.14
C GLN A 92 -9.66 7.70 8.67
N CYS A 93 -8.84 8.16 7.75
CA CYS A 93 -8.96 9.51 7.20
C CYS A 93 -10.27 9.74 6.44
N TYR A 94 -10.97 8.69 5.98
CA TYR A 94 -12.29 8.85 5.35
C TYR A 94 -13.38 9.27 6.35
N GLN A 95 -13.16 9.09 7.65
CA GLN A 95 -14.06 9.56 8.71
C GLN A 95 -13.91 11.07 8.95
N CYS A 96 -12.83 11.68 8.47
CA CYS A 96 -12.54 13.09 8.66
C CYS A 96 -13.53 13.98 7.89
N PRO A 97 -14.28 14.89 8.55
CA PRO A 97 -15.18 15.82 7.86
C PRO A 97 -14.43 16.75 6.90
N ASP A 98 -13.19 17.09 7.23
CA ASP A 98 -12.32 18.01 6.47
C ASP A 98 -11.51 17.30 5.39
N LEU A 99 -11.84 16.05 5.06
CA LEU A 99 -11.10 15.27 4.07
C LEU A 99 -11.05 15.98 2.71
N LYS A 100 -12.10 16.69 2.28
CA LYS A 100 -12.13 17.39 0.97
C LYS A 100 -11.08 18.50 0.87
N PRO A 101 -10.98 19.47 1.80
CA PRO A 101 -9.96 20.52 1.75
C PRO A 101 -8.58 20.10 2.28
N CYS A 102 -8.44 18.93 2.91
CA CYS A 102 -7.17 18.52 3.53
C CYS A 102 -6.00 18.45 2.53
N ASN A 103 -4.92 19.21 2.80
CA ASN A 103 -3.69 19.29 2.00
C ASN A 103 -2.56 18.37 2.51
N LYS A 104 -2.79 17.64 3.61
CA LYS A 104 -1.76 16.74 4.19
C LYS A 104 -1.39 15.56 3.27
N PHE A 105 -2.13 15.38 2.18
CA PHE A 105 -1.89 14.34 1.18
C PHE A 105 -1.02 14.79 0.02
N ASP A 106 -0.73 16.10 -0.13
CA ASP A 106 -0.17 16.67 -1.35
C ASP A 106 1.14 15.99 -1.77
N PHE A 107 2.01 15.65 -0.81
CA PHE A 107 3.26 14.93 -1.07
C PHE A 107 3.08 13.51 -1.63
N LEU A 108 1.91 12.89 -1.44
CA LEU A 108 1.57 11.57 -1.98
C LEU A 108 0.85 11.66 -3.33
N LEU A 109 0.23 12.79 -3.65
CA LEU A 109 -0.65 12.88 -4.82
C LEU A 109 0.11 12.84 -6.15
N THR A 110 1.42 13.12 -6.14
CA THR A 110 2.29 12.93 -7.31
C THR A 110 2.33 11.46 -7.73
N GLU A 111 2.54 10.55 -6.77
CA GLU A 111 2.65 9.10 -7.03
C GLU A 111 1.29 8.39 -6.99
N PHE A 112 0.34 8.94 -6.23
CA PHE A 112 -0.98 8.35 -5.99
C PHE A 112 -2.11 9.36 -6.25
N PRO A 113 -2.29 9.80 -7.51
CA PRO A 113 -3.25 10.86 -7.85
C PRO A 113 -4.69 10.55 -7.45
N ASP A 114 -5.07 9.27 -7.51
CA ASP A 114 -6.42 8.80 -7.18
C ASP A 114 -6.69 8.60 -5.69
N LEU A 115 -5.69 8.77 -4.81
CA LEU A 115 -5.79 8.48 -3.37
C LEU A 115 -6.95 9.25 -2.72
N LYS A 116 -7.04 10.56 -2.98
CA LYS A 116 -8.12 11.42 -2.48
C LYS A 116 -9.48 10.98 -2.98
N ALA A 117 -9.60 10.65 -4.27
CA ALA A 117 -10.85 10.17 -4.84
C ALA A 117 -11.30 8.86 -4.20
N ARG A 118 -10.38 7.89 -4.00
CA ARG A 118 -10.65 6.63 -3.29
C ARG A 118 -11.14 6.87 -1.87
N LEU A 119 -10.47 7.74 -1.10
CA LEU A 119 -10.87 8.10 0.25
C LEU A 119 -12.25 8.75 0.31
N ARG A 120 -12.57 9.64 -0.63
CA ARG A 120 -13.89 10.28 -0.73
C ARG A 120 -14.99 9.27 -1.05
N ARG A 121 -14.72 8.29 -1.92
CA ARG A 121 -15.65 7.17 -2.17
C ARG A 121 -15.90 6.36 -0.91
N ARG A 122 -14.86 6.06 -0.12
CA ARG A 122 -14.99 5.36 1.17
C ARG A 122 -15.81 6.17 2.18
N GLN A 123 -15.58 7.48 2.25
CA GLN A 123 -16.33 8.38 3.12
C GLN A 123 -17.84 8.39 2.80
N LEU A 124 -18.20 8.39 1.51
CA LEU A 124 -19.62 8.32 1.12
C LEU A 124 -20.26 6.99 1.56
N LYS A 125 -19.55 5.86 1.36
CA LYS A 125 -20.01 4.54 1.81
C LYS A 125 -20.16 4.47 3.33
N ASP A 126 -19.23 5.06 4.07
CA ASP A 126 -19.26 5.11 5.53
C ASP A 126 -20.48 5.90 6.04
N LYS A 127 -20.72 7.10 5.49
CA LYS A 127 -21.91 7.91 5.79
C LYS A 127 -23.22 7.18 5.47
N ALA A 128 -23.28 6.48 4.34
CA ALA A 128 -24.46 5.70 3.97
C ALA A 128 -24.73 4.55 4.97
N ARG A 129 -23.67 3.85 5.40
CA ARG A 129 -23.77 2.80 6.44
C ARG A 129 -24.24 3.36 7.77
N GLU A 130 -23.71 4.51 8.17
CA GLU A 130 -24.14 5.19 9.40
C GLU A 130 -25.60 5.62 9.32
N PHE A 131 -26.04 6.16 8.19
CA PHE A 131 -27.43 6.52 7.95
C PHE A 131 -28.37 5.31 8.06
N HIS A 132 -28.04 4.17 7.42
CA HIS A 132 -28.82 2.94 7.53
C HIS A 132 -28.92 2.45 8.97
N ARG A 133 -27.80 2.42 9.70
CA ARG A 133 -27.78 2.01 11.12
C ARG A 133 -28.72 2.86 11.97
N ARG A 134 -28.74 4.18 11.75
CA ARG A 134 -29.65 5.10 12.47
C ARG A 134 -31.12 4.85 12.15
N LEU A 135 -31.45 4.38 10.94
CA LEU A 135 -32.82 4.01 10.59
C LEU A 135 -33.25 2.71 11.28
N GLU A 136 -32.35 1.71 11.32
CA GLU A 136 -32.59 0.44 12.01
C GLU A 136 -32.85 0.65 13.50
N THR A 137 -32.01 1.44 14.18
CA THR A 137 -32.17 1.71 15.62
C THR A 137 -33.46 2.45 15.96
N LYS A 138 -33.91 3.36 15.09
CA LYS A 138 -35.19 4.07 15.25
C LYS A 138 -36.41 3.20 14.95
N GLY A 139 -36.23 2.14 14.15
CA GLY A 139 -37.28 1.17 13.85
C GLY A 139 -37.56 0.19 15.00
N THR A 140 -36.57 -0.05 15.87
CA THR A 140 -36.69 -0.95 17.05
C THR A 140 -37.18 -0.27 18.32
N GLU A 141 -37.37 1.05 18.33
CA GLU A 141 -37.93 1.83 19.45
C GLU A 141 -39.46 2.03 19.34
N LYS A 142 -40.13 1.35 18.42
CA LYS A 142 -41.60 1.26 18.29
C LYS A 142 -42.10 -0.13 18.61
#